data_AF-A0A811RR10-F1
#
_entry.id   AF-A0A811RR10-F1
#
_cell.length_a   1.000
_cell.length_b   1.000
_cell.length_c   1.000
_cell.angle_alpha   90.00
_cell.angle_beta   90.00
_cell.angle_gamma   90.00
#
_symmetry.space_group_name_H-M   'P 1'
#
loop_
_entity.id
_entity.type
_entity.pdbx_description
1 polymer ?
#
loop_
_entity_poly.entity_id
_entity_poly.type
_entity_poly.pdbx_seq_one_letter_code
_entity_poly.pdbx_strand_id
1 'polypeptide(L)'
;MGEVHEADKNIEIWRVKKLIKALDAARGNGTSMISLIMPPRDQISRVTKMLGDEYGTASNIKSRVNRQSVLAAITSAQQRLKLYSRVPPNGLVLYTGTIVTDDGKEKKVTFDFEPFRPINASLYLCDNKFHTEALNELLASDDKFGFIIMDGNGTLYGTLSGNSREVLYKFTVDLPKKHGRGGQSAVRFARLRMERRHNYLRKVTELATQYFINPATNQPNIVGLILAGSADFKNELGKSEMFDPRLQAKVVKMIDVSYGGDSGFNQAIEMSAEVLSDVKFVQEKKLIGKFFEEISQDTGKYVLGVQDTMTALEMGAVEILIVWENLDVRRYELKNSVTGETVVKYLNPTQEADQSNFTDESTSGDLEVIDNTQLLEWFAENYHQFGCTLEFVTNKSQEGSQFCRGFGGIGGILRYPADVSAYQDGDLSDGEYDEDFE
;
A
#
# COMPACT_ATOMS: atom_id res chain seq x y z
N MET A 1 -3.06 16.87 -1.62
CA MET A 1 -3.92 16.10 -2.54
C MET A 1 -3.22 14.88 -3.14
N GLY A 2 -1.93 14.93 -3.51
CA GLY A 2 -1.20 13.75 -3.98
C GLY A 2 -0.96 12.69 -2.89
N GLU A 3 -0.50 13.09 -1.71
CA GLU A 3 -0.18 12.18 -0.59
C GLU A 3 -1.41 11.47 0.00
N VAL A 4 -2.55 12.18 0.11
CA VAL A 4 -3.83 11.59 0.55
C VAL A 4 -4.26 10.44 -0.37
N HIS A 5 -4.03 10.58 -1.68
CA HIS A 5 -4.40 9.58 -2.67
C HIS A 5 -3.48 8.34 -2.66
N GLU A 6 -2.27 8.45 -2.10
CA GLU A 6 -1.35 7.33 -1.88
C GLU A 6 -1.70 6.59 -0.58
N ALA A 7 -2.04 7.30 0.49
CA ALA A 7 -2.53 6.71 1.74
C ALA A 7 -3.81 5.88 1.52
N ASP A 8 -4.79 6.44 0.79
CA ASP A 8 -6.04 5.74 0.45
C ASP A 8 -5.79 4.44 -0.33
N LYS A 9 -4.83 4.45 -1.27
CA LYS A 9 -4.42 3.25 -2.02
C LYS A 9 -3.74 2.22 -1.12
N ASN A 10 -2.89 2.66 -0.18
CA ASN A 10 -2.24 1.77 0.77
C ASN A 10 -3.28 1.06 1.66
N ILE A 11 -4.37 1.73 1.99
CA ILE A 11 -5.49 1.17 2.76
C ILE A 11 -6.27 0.15 1.94
N GLU A 12 -6.58 0.43 0.67
CA GLU A 12 -7.19 -0.57 -0.23
C GLU A 12 -6.29 -1.81 -0.39
N ILE A 13 -4.98 -1.61 -0.57
CA ILE A 13 -3.98 -2.68 -0.63
C ILE A 13 -3.98 -3.49 0.67
N TRP A 14 -4.06 -2.84 1.83
CA TRP A 14 -4.13 -3.51 3.12
C TRP A 14 -5.42 -4.34 3.27
N ARG A 15 -6.58 -3.80 2.89
CA ARG A 15 -7.86 -4.53 2.91
C ARG A 15 -7.78 -5.79 2.05
N VAL A 16 -7.22 -5.68 0.83
CA VAL A 16 -7.02 -6.83 -0.06
C VAL A 16 -6.01 -7.83 0.51
N LYS A 17 -4.90 -7.38 1.10
CA LYS A 17 -3.94 -8.27 1.80
C LYS A 17 -4.60 -9.05 2.92
N LYS A 18 -5.44 -8.40 3.72
CA LYS A 18 -6.16 -9.04 4.83
C LYS A 18 -7.16 -10.05 4.29
N LEU A 19 -7.91 -9.70 3.25
CA LEU A 19 -8.82 -10.61 2.58
C LEU A 19 -8.08 -11.85 2.04
N ILE A 20 -6.92 -11.67 1.40
CA ILE A 20 -6.09 -12.79 0.93
C ILE A 20 -5.64 -13.66 2.10
N LYS A 21 -5.19 -13.07 3.21
CA LYS A 21 -4.81 -13.84 4.42
C LYS A 21 -5.98 -14.65 4.97
N ALA A 22 -7.19 -14.08 4.96
CA ALA A 22 -8.41 -14.78 5.37
C ALA A 22 -8.80 -15.91 4.39
N LEU A 23 -8.66 -15.67 3.07
CA LEU A 23 -8.92 -16.65 2.02
C LEU A 23 -7.91 -17.80 2.03
N ASP A 24 -6.63 -17.53 2.34
CA ASP A 24 -5.58 -18.54 2.45
C ASP A 24 -5.71 -19.40 3.71
N ALA A 25 -6.19 -18.81 4.81
CA ALA A 25 -6.48 -19.53 6.05
C ALA A 25 -7.73 -20.43 5.93
N ALA A 26 -8.68 -20.03 5.11
CA ALA A 26 -9.90 -20.78 4.86
C ALA A 26 -9.62 -22.11 4.14
N ARG A 27 -9.99 -23.23 4.79
CA ARG A 27 -9.92 -24.58 4.20
C ARG A 27 -11.29 -25.23 4.16
N GLY A 28 -11.59 -25.87 3.02
CA GLY A 28 -12.80 -26.65 2.81
C GLY A 28 -12.58 -28.15 3.03
N ASN A 29 -13.63 -28.84 3.49
CA ASN A 29 -13.66 -30.31 3.56
C ASN A 29 -14.02 -30.89 2.18
N GLY A 30 -13.10 -30.83 1.22
CA GLY A 30 -13.26 -31.38 -0.13
C GLY A 30 -13.11 -30.34 -1.23
N THR A 31 -13.49 -30.68 -2.46
CA THR A 31 -13.34 -29.83 -3.67
C THR A 31 -14.53 -28.90 -3.84
N SER A 32 -14.82 -28.03 -2.86
CA SER A 32 -15.99 -27.15 -2.89
C SER A 32 -15.65 -25.65 -2.89
N MET A 33 -14.37 -25.31 -3.11
CA MET A 33 -13.88 -23.94 -3.13
C MET A 33 -13.64 -23.50 -4.56
N ILE A 34 -14.47 -22.58 -5.05
CA ILE A 34 -14.38 -22.01 -6.39
C ILE A 34 -13.63 -20.69 -6.32
N SER A 35 -12.54 -20.60 -7.09
CA SER A 35 -11.78 -19.38 -7.35
C SER A 35 -12.03 -18.96 -8.79
N LEU A 36 -12.75 -17.85 -8.99
CA LEU A 36 -13.07 -17.30 -10.30
C LEU A 36 -12.52 -15.88 -10.44
N ILE A 37 -11.70 -15.65 -11.47
CA ILE A 37 -11.13 -14.34 -11.79
C ILE A 37 -11.44 -14.04 -13.25
N MET A 38 -12.07 -12.88 -13.49
CA MET A 38 -12.42 -12.40 -14.83
C MET A 38 -11.61 -11.14 -15.16
N PRO A 39 -10.88 -11.13 -16.29
CA PRO A 39 -10.15 -9.96 -16.73
C PRO A 39 -11.09 -8.86 -17.23
N PRO A 40 -10.65 -7.59 -17.23
CA PRO A 40 -11.44 -6.51 -17.77
C PRO A 40 -11.63 -6.74 -19.26
N ARG A 41 -12.84 -6.43 -19.76
CA ARG A 41 -13.32 -6.69 -21.14
C ARG A 41 -13.81 -8.12 -21.42
N ASP A 42 -13.73 -9.05 -20.47
CA ASP A 42 -14.41 -10.34 -20.64
C ASP A 42 -15.94 -10.17 -20.55
N GLN A 43 -16.68 -11.16 -21.07
CA GLN A 43 -18.13 -11.17 -21.06
C GLN A 43 -18.67 -12.09 -19.96
N ILE A 44 -19.56 -11.56 -19.12
CA ILE A 44 -20.22 -12.32 -18.06
C ILE A 44 -21.00 -13.52 -18.61
N SER A 45 -21.57 -13.39 -19.81
CA SER A 45 -22.31 -14.47 -20.50
C SER A 45 -21.43 -15.70 -20.76
N ARG A 46 -20.16 -15.50 -21.15
CA ARG A 46 -19.18 -16.56 -21.38
C ARG A 46 -18.96 -17.39 -20.11
N VAL A 47 -18.75 -16.68 -19.00
CA VAL A 47 -18.47 -17.30 -17.69
C VAL A 47 -19.72 -17.94 -17.09
N THR A 48 -20.88 -17.33 -17.25
CA THR A 48 -22.17 -17.92 -16.85
C THR A 48 -22.42 -19.24 -17.58
N LYS A 49 -22.12 -19.29 -18.90
CA LYS A 49 -22.23 -20.52 -19.68
C LYS A 49 -21.26 -21.61 -19.18
N MET A 50 -20.00 -21.25 -18.97
CA MET A 50 -18.99 -22.17 -18.43
C MET A 50 -19.42 -22.74 -17.06
N LEU A 51 -19.90 -21.91 -16.15
CA LEU A 51 -20.45 -22.39 -14.86
C LEU A 51 -21.66 -23.31 -15.05
N GLY A 52 -22.48 -23.12 -16.09
CA GLY A 52 -23.58 -24.01 -16.44
C GLY A 52 -23.12 -25.39 -16.92
N ASP A 53 -22.09 -25.42 -17.76
CA ASP A 53 -21.47 -26.66 -18.25
C ASP A 53 -20.80 -27.43 -17.10
N GLU A 54 -20.11 -26.72 -16.20
CA GLU A 54 -19.50 -27.26 -14.98
C GLU A 54 -20.55 -27.81 -14.00
N TYR A 55 -21.70 -27.14 -13.87
CA TYR A 55 -22.82 -27.64 -13.06
C TYR A 55 -23.33 -28.99 -13.60
N GLY A 56 -23.45 -29.13 -14.92
CA GLY A 56 -23.85 -30.38 -15.58
C GLY A 56 -22.85 -31.51 -15.31
N THR A 57 -21.55 -31.21 -15.44
CA THR A 57 -20.47 -32.17 -15.17
C THR A 57 -20.42 -32.59 -13.70
N ALA A 58 -20.58 -31.64 -12.77
CA ALA A 58 -20.59 -31.89 -11.33
C ALA A 58 -21.75 -32.80 -10.88
N SER A 59 -22.87 -32.82 -11.62
CA SER A 59 -24.01 -33.71 -11.33
C SER A 59 -23.65 -35.21 -11.41
N ASN A 60 -22.62 -35.54 -12.20
CA ASN A 60 -22.13 -36.91 -12.39
C ASN A 60 -21.19 -37.40 -11.26
N ILE A 61 -20.88 -36.55 -10.27
CA ILE A 61 -20.04 -36.94 -9.12
C ILE A 61 -20.75 -38.03 -8.30
N LYS A 62 -20.06 -39.16 -8.08
CA LYS A 62 -20.60 -40.32 -7.37
C LYS A 62 -20.83 -40.08 -5.87
N SER A 63 -19.94 -39.32 -5.22
CA SER A 63 -20.07 -38.99 -3.80
C SER A 63 -21.21 -38.00 -3.59
N ARG A 64 -22.27 -38.41 -2.86
CA ARG A 64 -23.46 -37.58 -2.61
C ARG A 64 -23.11 -36.26 -1.93
N VAL A 65 -22.26 -36.29 -0.91
CA VAL A 65 -21.87 -35.12 -0.11
C VAL A 65 -21.02 -34.16 -0.94
N ASN A 66 -20.00 -34.67 -1.65
CA ASN A 66 -19.15 -33.80 -2.49
C ASN A 66 -19.95 -33.18 -3.64
N ARG A 67 -20.81 -33.98 -4.30
CA ARG A 67 -21.70 -33.50 -5.34
C ARG A 67 -22.57 -32.34 -4.86
N GLN A 68 -23.23 -32.50 -3.71
CA GLN A 68 -24.10 -31.45 -3.17
C GLN A 68 -23.32 -30.17 -2.84
N SER A 69 -22.09 -30.30 -2.33
CA SER A 69 -21.23 -29.17 -1.98
C SER A 69 -20.77 -28.40 -3.22
N VAL A 70 -20.31 -29.11 -4.27
CA VAL A 70 -19.90 -28.51 -5.55
C VAL A 70 -21.08 -27.81 -6.23
N LEU A 71 -22.23 -28.47 -6.33
CA LEU A 71 -23.42 -27.88 -6.95
C LEU A 71 -23.89 -26.62 -6.20
N ALA A 72 -23.82 -26.63 -4.86
CA ALA A 72 -24.16 -25.45 -4.05
C ALA A 72 -23.17 -24.29 -4.27
N ALA A 73 -21.87 -24.56 -4.38
CA ALA A 73 -20.85 -23.54 -4.65
C ALA A 73 -21.04 -22.90 -6.04
N ILE A 74 -21.26 -23.72 -7.08
CA ILE A 74 -21.53 -23.24 -8.45
C ILE A 74 -22.83 -22.42 -8.49
N THR A 75 -23.89 -22.88 -7.83
CA THR A 75 -25.16 -22.13 -7.75
C THR A 75 -24.96 -20.78 -7.08
N SER A 76 -24.17 -20.72 -6.00
CA SER A 76 -23.86 -19.48 -5.30
C SER A 76 -23.05 -18.52 -6.18
N ALA A 77 -22.09 -19.05 -6.96
CA ALA A 77 -21.32 -18.27 -7.92
C ALA A 77 -22.20 -17.68 -9.03
N GLN A 78 -23.08 -18.51 -9.62
CA GLN A 78 -24.04 -18.06 -10.64
C GLN A 78 -25.01 -17.00 -10.11
N GLN A 79 -25.49 -17.14 -8.87
CA GLN A 79 -26.39 -16.16 -8.26
C GLN A 79 -25.70 -14.80 -8.06
N ARG A 80 -24.44 -14.79 -7.62
CA ARG A 80 -23.67 -13.55 -7.46
C ARG A 80 -23.32 -12.91 -8.80
N LEU A 81 -22.94 -13.73 -9.78
CA LEU A 81 -22.60 -13.24 -11.11
C LEU A 81 -23.78 -12.53 -11.80
N LYS A 82 -25.03 -12.90 -11.48
CA LYS A 82 -26.24 -12.22 -11.97
C LYS A 82 -26.42 -10.79 -11.46
N LEU A 83 -25.79 -10.43 -10.35
CA LEU A 83 -25.85 -9.05 -9.82
C LEU A 83 -25.04 -8.08 -10.71
N TYR A 84 -24.07 -8.60 -11.46
CA TYR A 84 -23.23 -7.81 -12.36
C TYR A 84 -23.80 -7.85 -13.78
N SER A 85 -24.10 -6.67 -14.33
CA SER A 85 -24.54 -6.52 -15.72
C SER A 85 -23.37 -6.54 -16.71
N ARG A 86 -22.19 -6.06 -16.28
CA ARG A 86 -20.94 -6.05 -17.04
C ARG A 86 -19.75 -6.25 -16.09
N VAL A 87 -18.66 -6.84 -16.59
CA VAL A 87 -17.41 -6.92 -15.84
C VAL A 87 -16.91 -5.50 -15.56
N PRO A 88 -16.61 -5.15 -14.30
CA PRO A 88 -16.04 -3.86 -13.93
C PRO A 88 -14.73 -3.52 -14.66
N PRO A 89 -14.31 -2.24 -14.71
CA PRO A 89 -13.16 -1.81 -15.50
C PRO A 89 -11.82 -2.45 -15.06
N ASN A 90 -11.67 -2.86 -13.81
CA ASN A 90 -10.48 -3.54 -13.30
C ASN A 90 -10.57 -5.07 -13.32
N GLY A 91 -11.72 -5.63 -13.72
CA GLY A 91 -12.01 -7.06 -13.66
C GLY A 91 -12.95 -7.40 -12.51
N LEU A 92 -13.21 -8.69 -12.30
CA LEU A 92 -14.03 -9.18 -11.19
C LEU A 92 -13.38 -10.41 -10.56
N VAL A 93 -13.32 -10.43 -9.24
CA VAL A 93 -12.85 -11.57 -8.46
C VAL A 93 -14.01 -12.11 -7.65
N LEU A 94 -14.24 -13.42 -7.76
CA LEU A 94 -15.30 -14.13 -7.08
C LEU A 94 -14.74 -15.40 -6.42
N TYR A 95 -14.81 -15.44 -5.10
CA TYR A 95 -14.51 -16.62 -4.30
C TYR A 95 -15.78 -17.15 -3.67
N THR A 96 -16.12 -18.41 -3.94
CA THR A 96 -17.31 -19.05 -3.37
C THR A 96 -16.96 -20.42 -2.82
N GLY A 97 -17.54 -20.79 -1.68
CA GLY A 97 -17.33 -22.12 -1.14
C GLY A 97 -17.92 -22.33 0.24
N THR A 98 -17.67 -23.52 0.77
CA THR A 98 -18.08 -23.93 2.11
C THR A 98 -16.83 -24.09 2.96
N ILE A 99 -16.65 -23.19 3.93
CA ILE A 99 -15.55 -23.24 4.88
C ILE A 99 -16.02 -23.85 6.19
N VAL A 100 -15.14 -24.58 6.86
CA VAL A 100 -15.37 -25.04 8.22
C VAL A 100 -14.85 -23.95 9.16
N THR A 101 -15.73 -23.42 10.00
CA THR A 101 -15.34 -22.47 11.07
C THR A 101 -14.72 -23.23 12.24
N ASP A 102 -13.98 -22.53 13.12
CA ASP A 102 -13.31 -23.14 14.28
C ASP A 102 -14.29 -23.88 15.22
N ASP A 103 -15.57 -23.50 15.22
CA ASP A 103 -16.68 -24.17 15.92
C ASP A 103 -17.11 -25.51 15.28
N GLY A 104 -16.43 -25.96 14.22
CA GLY A 104 -16.78 -27.16 13.45
C GLY A 104 -18.05 -27.03 12.60
N LYS A 105 -18.65 -25.83 12.52
CA LYS A 105 -19.83 -25.55 11.69
C LYS A 105 -19.42 -25.19 10.27
N GLU A 106 -20.17 -25.71 9.30
CA GLU A 106 -20.02 -25.37 7.88
C GLU A 106 -20.68 -24.02 7.60
N LYS A 107 -19.89 -23.04 7.12
CA LYS A 107 -20.37 -21.72 6.71
C LYS A 107 -20.18 -21.56 5.20
N LYS A 108 -21.25 -21.19 4.49
CA LYS A 108 -21.17 -20.81 3.09
C LYS A 108 -20.63 -19.38 3.02
N VAL A 109 -19.53 -19.20 2.30
CA VAL A 109 -18.90 -17.89 2.11
C VAL A 109 -18.88 -17.55 0.64
N THR A 110 -19.18 -16.29 0.35
CA THR A 110 -19.06 -15.74 -0.98
C THR A 110 -18.50 -14.34 -0.89
N PHE A 111 -17.37 -14.12 -1.53
CA PHE A 111 -16.70 -12.83 -1.63
C PHE A 111 -16.67 -12.42 -3.10
N ASP A 112 -17.24 -11.27 -3.40
CA ASP A 112 -17.19 -10.63 -4.71
C ASP A 112 -16.70 -9.20 -4.55
N PHE A 113 -15.66 -8.84 -5.30
CA PHE A 113 -15.10 -7.49 -5.29
C PHE A 113 -14.40 -7.16 -6.61
N GLU A 114 -14.35 -5.87 -6.92
CA GLU A 114 -13.51 -5.33 -7.98
C GLU A 114 -12.09 -5.11 -7.44
N PRO A 115 -11.05 -5.66 -8.08
CA PRO A 115 -9.67 -5.41 -7.67
C PRO A 115 -9.29 -3.94 -7.93
N PHE A 116 -8.38 -3.39 -7.13
CA PHE A 116 -7.88 -2.03 -7.27
C PHE A 116 -7.05 -1.81 -8.56
N ARG A 117 -6.63 -2.89 -9.23
CA ARG A 117 -5.95 -2.85 -10.53
C ARG A 117 -6.55 -3.82 -11.55
N PRO A 118 -6.50 -3.49 -12.86
CA PRO A 118 -6.82 -4.38 -13.96
C PRO A 118 -6.07 -5.73 -13.89
N ILE A 119 -6.81 -6.83 -13.75
CA ILE A 119 -6.24 -8.18 -13.79
C ILE A 119 -6.25 -8.72 -15.21
N ASN A 120 -5.09 -9.08 -15.78
CA ASN A 120 -5.04 -9.69 -17.12
C ASN A 120 -5.22 -11.22 -17.10
N ALA A 121 -5.22 -11.85 -15.93
CA ALA A 121 -5.42 -13.28 -15.76
C ALA A 121 -6.91 -13.66 -15.76
N SER A 122 -7.24 -14.78 -16.42
CA SER A 122 -8.52 -15.47 -16.29
C SER A 122 -8.28 -16.77 -15.54
N LEU A 123 -8.94 -16.97 -14.41
CA LEU A 123 -8.79 -18.17 -13.58
C LEU A 123 -10.16 -18.76 -13.25
N TYR A 124 -10.31 -20.07 -13.41
CA TYR A 124 -11.40 -20.84 -12.83
C TYR A 124 -10.83 -22.14 -12.28
N LEU A 125 -10.88 -22.31 -10.97
CA LEU A 125 -10.41 -23.52 -10.29
C LEU A 125 -11.40 -23.90 -9.18
N CYS A 126 -11.62 -25.20 -9.05
CA CYS A 126 -12.39 -25.80 -7.97
C CYS A 126 -11.45 -26.74 -7.19
N ASP A 127 -11.09 -26.37 -5.97
CA ASP A 127 -10.17 -27.14 -5.12
C ASP A 127 -10.65 -27.12 -3.65
N ASN A 128 -9.82 -27.58 -2.72
CA ASN A 128 -10.05 -27.52 -1.27
C ASN A 128 -9.59 -26.22 -0.60
N LYS A 129 -8.96 -25.33 -1.36
CA LYS A 129 -8.47 -24.02 -0.93
C LYS A 129 -8.80 -22.96 -1.99
N PHE A 130 -8.80 -21.70 -1.59
CA PHE A 130 -8.86 -20.60 -2.54
C PHE A 130 -7.50 -20.35 -3.18
N HIS A 131 -7.48 -20.05 -4.48
CA HIS A 131 -6.28 -19.68 -5.21
C HIS A 131 -6.18 -18.15 -5.29
N THR A 132 -5.24 -17.60 -4.52
CA THR A 132 -4.98 -16.16 -4.38
C THR A 132 -3.73 -15.69 -5.13
N GLU A 133 -3.07 -16.58 -5.88
CA GLU A 133 -1.82 -16.32 -6.61
C GLU A 133 -1.90 -15.09 -7.52
N ALA A 134 -2.98 -14.97 -8.29
CA ALA A 134 -3.21 -13.84 -9.17
C ALA A 134 -3.45 -12.52 -8.42
N LEU A 135 -3.97 -12.56 -7.19
CA LEU A 135 -4.12 -11.36 -6.34
C LEU A 135 -2.79 -10.96 -5.71
N ASN A 136 -1.97 -11.94 -5.30
CA ASN A 136 -0.63 -11.68 -4.77
C ASN A 136 0.27 -10.99 -5.79
N GLU A 137 0.11 -11.28 -7.08
CA GLU A 137 0.80 -10.55 -8.15
C GLU A 137 0.38 -9.07 -8.22
N LEU A 138 -0.89 -8.75 -7.98
CA LEU A 138 -1.37 -7.36 -7.94
C LEU A 138 -0.85 -6.61 -6.72
N LEU A 139 -0.63 -7.31 -5.61
CA LEU A 139 -0.01 -6.75 -4.42
C LEU A 139 1.48 -6.44 -4.62
N ALA A 140 2.13 -6.96 -5.67
CA ALA A 140 3.48 -6.57 -6.02
C ALA A 140 3.52 -5.06 -6.32
N SER A 141 4.56 -4.41 -5.79
CA SER A 141 4.67 -2.96 -5.59
C SER A 141 4.35 -2.10 -6.82
N ASP A 142 3.52 -1.08 -6.58
CA ASP A 142 3.09 -0.02 -7.50
C ASP A 142 4.15 1.06 -7.78
N ASP A 143 5.31 0.95 -7.14
CA ASP A 143 6.29 2.03 -7.19
C ASP A 143 6.86 2.11 -8.61
N LYS A 144 6.44 3.13 -9.35
CA LYS A 144 6.96 3.41 -10.67
C LYS A 144 8.33 4.07 -10.50
N PHE A 145 9.38 3.36 -10.87
CA PHE A 145 10.73 3.87 -10.88
C PHE A 145 11.11 4.30 -12.28
N GLY A 146 11.66 5.51 -12.41
CA GLY A 146 12.20 6.01 -13.66
C GLY A 146 13.65 5.62 -13.85
N PHE A 147 14.02 5.26 -15.07
CA PHE A 147 15.39 4.97 -15.46
C PHE A 147 15.80 5.89 -16.60
N ILE A 148 16.93 6.57 -16.42
CA ILE A 148 17.60 7.31 -17.48
C ILE A 148 18.93 6.59 -17.73
N ILE A 149 19.06 5.97 -18.89
CA ILE A 149 20.31 5.30 -19.29
C ILE A 149 21.01 6.19 -20.30
N MET A 150 22.09 6.83 -19.86
CA MET A 150 22.92 7.68 -20.68
C MET A 150 24.11 6.91 -21.22
N ASP A 151 24.27 6.96 -22.54
CA ASP A 151 25.47 6.49 -23.21
C ASP A 151 26.01 7.56 -24.17
N GLY A 152 27.25 7.42 -24.61
CA GLY A 152 27.87 8.32 -25.59
C GLY A 152 27.21 8.29 -26.97
N ASN A 153 26.45 7.22 -27.26
CA ASN A 153 25.75 7.00 -28.54
C ASN A 153 24.25 7.30 -28.47
N GLY A 154 23.69 7.58 -27.30
CA GLY A 154 22.25 7.79 -27.12
C GLY A 154 21.77 7.66 -25.68
N THR A 155 20.52 8.04 -25.44
CA THR A 155 19.85 7.92 -24.14
C THR A 155 18.56 7.14 -24.27
N LEU A 156 18.26 6.32 -23.27
CA LEU A 156 16.99 5.60 -23.13
C LEU A 156 16.29 6.06 -21.85
N TYR A 157 14.98 6.34 -21.98
CA TYR A 157 14.06 6.57 -20.87
C TYR A 157 13.18 5.35 -20.71
N GLY A 158 13.16 4.78 -19.51
CA GLY A 158 12.31 3.67 -19.17
C GLY A 158 11.67 3.86 -17.82
N THR A 159 10.62 3.09 -17.57
CA THR A 159 10.03 2.94 -16.25
C THR A 159 9.95 1.46 -15.89
N LEU A 160 10.15 1.18 -14.60
CA LEU A 160 9.93 -0.13 -14.01
C LEU A 160 8.79 0.01 -13.00
N SER A 161 7.78 -0.84 -13.10
CA SER A 161 6.67 -0.92 -12.15
C SER A 161 6.51 -2.38 -11.75
N GLY A 162 6.96 -2.73 -10.54
CA GLY A 162 7.06 -4.13 -10.11
C GLY A 162 7.92 -4.95 -11.08
N ASN A 163 7.32 -5.93 -11.75
CA ASN A 163 7.99 -6.77 -12.75
C ASN A 163 7.78 -6.28 -14.21
N SER A 164 6.98 -5.23 -14.42
CA SER A 164 6.72 -4.68 -15.75
C SER A 164 7.74 -3.61 -16.09
N ARG A 165 8.47 -3.80 -17.19
CA ARG A 165 9.36 -2.78 -17.77
C ARG A 165 8.70 -2.13 -18.98
N GLU A 166 8.77 -0.81 -19.05
CA GLU A 166 8.26 -0.01 -20.16
C GLU A 166 9.36 0.92 -20.67
N VAL A 167 9.67 0.90 -21.97
CA VAL A 167 10.57 1.87 -22.59
C VAL A 167 9.72 3.01 -23.12
N LEU A 168 9.83 4.20 -22.51
CA LEU A 168 9.05 5.38 -22.88
C LEU A 168 9.57 6.00 -24.17
N TYR A 169 10.88 6.23 -24.23
CA TYR A 169 11.50 6.89 -25.37
C TYR A 169 12.98 6.55 -25.45
N LYS A 170 13.50 6.48 -26.68
CA LYS A 170 14.93 6.34 -26.94
C LYS A 170 15.36 7.19 -28.11
N PHE A 171 16.54 7.80 -28.01
CA PHE A 171 17.14 8.53 -29.11
C PHE A 171 18.64 8.35 -29.14
N THR A 172 19.21 8.43 -30.34
CA THR A 172 20.65 8.31 -30.58
C THR A 172 21.28 9.68 -30.80
N VAL A 173 22.57 9.78 -30.46
CA VAL A 173 23.38 10.99 -30.64
C VAL A 173 24.77 10.58 -31.12
N ASP A 174 25.30 11.33 -32.08
CA ASP A 174 26.70 11.18 -32.50
C ASP A 174 27.53 12.32 -31.88
N LEU A 175 28.28 11.98 -30.83
CA LEU A 175 29.17 12.93 -30.15
C LEU A 175 30.58 12.88 -30.76
N PRO A 176 31.23 14.02 -31.01
CA PRO A 176 32.61 14.04 -31.50
C PRO A 176 33.54 13.21 -30.61
N LYS A 177 34.42 12.38 -31.17
CA LYS A 177 35.39 11.54 -30.43
C LYS A 177 36.65 12.29 -30.02
N LYS A 178 37.33 11.84 -28.95
CA LYS A 178 38.47 12.58 -28.37
C LYS A 178 39.60 12.51 -29.38
N HIS A 179 40.00 13.66 -29.92
CA HIS A 179 41.12 13.72 -30.84
C HIS A 179 42.43 13.60 -30.05
N GLY A 180 43.23 12.58 -30.37
CA GLY A 180 44.55 12.36 -29.77
C GLY A 180 45.70 13.04 -30.51
N ARG A 181 45.42 13.71 -31.64
CA ARG A 181 46.44 14.39 -32.45
C ARG A 181 46.52 15.87 -32.06
N GLY A 182 47.72 16.33 -31.70
CA GLY A 182 48.02 17.71 -31.33
C GLY A 182 48.01 18.69 -32.53
N GLY A 183 47.98 19.99 -32.24
CA GLY A 183 48.03 21.06 -33.23
C GLY A 183 47.25 22.32 -32.80
N GLN A 184 47.35 23.41 -33.56
CA GLN A 184 46.66 24.68 -33.26
C GLN A 184 45.12 24.51 -33.19
N SER A 185 44.57 23.57 -33.97
CA SER A 185 43.13 23.27 -33.98
C SER A 185 42.67 22.37 -32.82
N ALA A 186 43.57 21.80 -32.02
CA ALA A 186 43.21 20.85 -30.96
C ALA A 186 42.28 21.47 -29.91
N VAL A 187 42.54 22.73 -29.51
CA VAL A 187 41.70 23.48 -28.56
C VAL A 187 40.29 23.71 -29.12
N ARG A 188 40.17 24.02 -30.42
CA ARG A 188 38.87 24.19 -31.09
C ARG A 188 38.06 22.89 -31.08
N PHE A 189 38.68 21.76 -31.39
CA PHE A 189 38.00 20.45 -31.36
C PHE A 189 37.59 20.03 -29.94
N ALA A 190 38.41 20.35 -28.94
CA ALA A 190 38.05 20.15 -27.53
C ALA A 190 36.83 21.01 -27.14
N ARG A 191 36.80 22.29 -27.55
CA ARG A 191 35.65 23.17 -27.30
C ARG A 191 34.38 22.67 -27.99
N LEU A 192 34.46 22.29 -29.26
CA LEU A 192 33.32 21.75 -30.01
C LEU A 192 32.78 20.45 -29.38
N ARG A 193 33.66 19.59 -28.85
CA ARG A 193 33.27 18.41 -28.07
C ARG A 193 32.46 18.81 -26.84
N MET A 194 32.98 19.72 -26.02
CA MET A 194 32.33 20.11 -24.77
C MET A 194 30.98 20.79 -25.04
N GLU A 195 30.90 21.61 -26.08
CA GLU A 195 29.65 22.24 -26.50
C GLU A 195 28.60 21.21 -26.96
N ARG A 196 29.00 20.21 -27.75
CA ARG A 196 28.10 19.12 -28.16
C ARG A 196 27.65 18.26 -26.97
N ARG A 197 28.53 18.00 -25.99
CA ARG A 197 28.17 17.31 -24.74
C ARG A 197 27.18 18.11 -23.90
N HIS A 198 27.39 19.41 -23.76
CA HIS A 198 26.47 20.29 -23.03
C HIS A 198 25.09 20.32 -23.70
N ASN A 199 25.03 20.43 -25.02
CA ASN A 199 23.76 20.38 -25.77
C ASN A 199 23.08 19.01 -25.65
N TYR A 200 23.85 17.92 -25.59
CA TYR A 200 23.31 16.59 -25.33
C TYR A 200 22.70 16.49 -23.94
N LEU A 201 23.41 16.95 -22.90
CA LEU A 201 22.87 17.01 -21.53
C LEU A 201 21.59 17.81 -21.46
N ARG A 202 21.54 19.00 -22.09
CA ARG A 202 20.32 19.83 -22.15
C ARG A 202 19.15 19.10 -22.79
N LYS A 203 19.37 18.42 -23.92
CA LYS A 203 18.32 17.63 -24.57
C LYS A 203 17.84 16.49 -23.67
N VAL A 204 18.73 15.88 -22.90
CA VAL A 204 18.38 14.83 -21.95
C VAL A 204 17.54 15.37 -20.79
N THR A 205 17.93 16.50 -20.20
CA THR A 205 17.19 17.10 -19.07
C THR A 205 15.79 17.56 -19.49
N GLU A 206 15.66 18.18 -20.68
CA GLU A 206 14.37 18.62 -21.23
C GLU A 206 13.42 17.43 -21.47
N LEU A 207 13.91 16.36 -22.09
CA LEU A 207 13.10 15.15 -22.34
C LEU A 207 12.74 14.42 -21.05
N ALA A 208 13.64 14.37 -20.07
CA ALA A 208 13.35 13.79 -18.76
C ALA A 208 12.17 14.51 -18.08
N THR A 209 12.13 15.85 -18.18
CA THR A 209 11.03 16.68 -17.67
C THR A 209 9.72 16.34 -18.38
N GLN A 210 9.73 16.19 -19.71
CA GLN A 210 8.54 15.86 -20.49
C GLN A 210 7.93 14.48 -20.17
N TYR A 211 8.77 13.49 -19.88
CA TYR A 211 8.30 12.11 -19.68
C TYR A 211 8.05 11.75 -18.20
N PHE A 212 8.82 12.31 -17.27
CA PHE A 212 8.70 12.00 -15.85
C PHE A 212 7.86 13.00 -15.05
N ILE A 213 7.54 14.18 -15.60
CA ILE A 213 6.63 15.14 -14.96
C ILE A 213 5.31 15.17 -15.73
N ASN A 214 4.20 15.03 -15.02
CA ASN A 214 2.89 15.16 -15.64
C ASN A 214 2.56 16.65 -15.87
N PRO A 215 2.23 17.07 -17.10
CA PRO A 215 1.90 18.47 -17.38
C PRO A 215 0.65 18.96 -16.64
N ALA A 216 -0.28 18.07 -16.24
CA ALA A 216 -1.52 18.46 -15.57
C ALA A 216 -1.35 18.75 -14.07
N THR A 217 -0.56 17.94 -13.37
CA THR A 217 -0.35 18.05 -11.91
C THR A 217 0.97 18.72 -11.57
N ASN A 218 1.86 18.90 -12.56
CA ASN A 218 3.22 19.43 -12.40
C ASN A 218 4.06 18.65 -11.36
N GLN A 219 3.68 17.40 -11.09
CA GLN A 219 4.35 16.52 -10.13
C GLN A 219 5.03 15.35 -10.87
N PRO A 220 6.13 14.80 -10.31
CA PRO A 220 6.77 13.60 -10.85
C PRO A 220 5.82 12.40 -10.82
N ASN A 221 5.75 11.65 -11.92
CA ASN A 221 4.99 10.40 -12.03
C ASN A 221 5.71 9.19 -11.41
N ILE A 222 6.92 9.39 -10.91
CA ILE A 222 7.81 8.33 -10.43
C ILE A 222 8.15 8.54 -8.95
N VAL A 223 8.22 7.42 -8.22
CA VAL A 223 8.58 7.41 -6.79
C VAL A 223 10.07 7.70 -6.62
N GLY A 224 10.88 7.16 -7.53
CA GLY A 224 12.33 7.36 -7.56
C GLY A 224 12.89 7.30 -8.98
N LEU A 225 14.03 7.93 -9.18
CA LEU A 225 14.75 8.01 -10.44
C LEU A 225 16.15 7.41 -10.29
N ILE A 226 16.54 6.59 -11.25
CA ILE A 226 17.85 5.98 -11.33
C ILE A 226 18.56 6.49 -12.57
N LEU A 227 19.75 7.06 -12.35
CA LEU A 227 20.61 7.52 -13.43
C LEU A 227 21.66 6.44 -13.70
N ALA A 228 21.50 5.72 -14.80
CA ALA A 228 22.46 4.74 -15.26
C ALA A 228 23.27 5.31 -16.42
N GLY A 229 24.54 4.93 -16.52
CA GLY A 229 25.30 5.26 -17.71
C GLY A 229 26.73 4.75 -17.68
N SER A 230 27.37 4.83 -18.83
CA SER A 230 28.80 4.57 -18.97
C SER A 230 29.57 5.87 -18.67
N ALA A 231 30.61 5.77 -17.82
CA ALA A 231 31.45 6.89 -17.41
C ALA A 231 30.72 8.04 -16.67
N ASP A 232 31.36 9.21 -16.60
CA ASP A 232 30.93 10.35 -15.78
C ASP A 232 29.73 11.15 -16.31
N PHE A 233 29.13 10.79 -17.45
CA PHE A 233 28.02 11.56 -18.03
C PHE A 233 26.80 11.65 -17.11
N LYS A 234 26.49 10.57 -16.38
CA LYS A 234 25.42 10.55 -15.39
C LYS A 234 25.71 11.45 -14.17
N ASN A 235 26.99 11.57 -13.79
CA ASN A 235 27.44 12.43 -12.69
C ASN A 235 27.32 13.91 -13.10
N GLU A 236 27.66 14.22 -14.36
CA GLU A 236 27.44 15.54 -14.95
C GLU A 236 25.94 15.88 -15.01
N LEU A 237 25.07 14.92 -15.39
CA LEU A 237 23.62 15.11 -15.39
C LEU A 237 23.09 15.42 -13.99
N GLY A 238 23.42 14.60 -12.99
CA GLY A 238 22.92 14.75 -11.62
C GLY A 238 23.41 16.01 -10.90
N LYS A 239 24.56 16.56 -11.30
CA LYS A 239 25.10 17.84 -10.79
C LYS A 239 24.68 19.06 -11.61
N SER A 240 24.07 18.87 -12.78
CA SER A 240 23.75 19.98 -13.67
C SER A 240 22.57 20.80 -13.13
N GLU A 241 22.71 22.13 -13.17
CA GLU A 241 21.63 23.07 -12.84
C GLU A 241 20.48 23.04 -13.87
N MET A 242 20.72 22.42 -15.04
CA MET A 242 19.72 22.26 -16.10
C MET A 242 18.72 21.14 -15.80
N PHE A 243 18.99 20.31 -14.80
CA PHE A 243 18.09 19.23 -14.39
C PHE A 243 17.01 19.78 -13.48
N ASP A 244 15.75 19.35 -13.70
CA ASP A 244 14.64 19.86 -12.90
C ASP A 244 14.84 19.51 -11.42
N PRO A 245 14.79 20.50 -10.50
CA PRO A 245 15.00 20.27 -9.07
C PRO A 245 14.09 19.20 -8.46
N ARG A 246 12.87 19.04 -9.00
CA ARG A 246 11.89 18.05 -8.54
C ARG A 246 12.31 16.63 -8.89
N LEU A 247 12.89 16.44 -10.08
CA LEU A 247 13.45 15.15 -10.49
C LEU A 247 14.78 14.89 -9.78
N GLN A 248 15.58 15.93 -9.55
CA GLN A 248 16.85 15.84 -8.82
C GLN A 248 16.64 15.33 -7.38
N ALA A 249 15.62 15.84 -6.69
CA ALA A 249 15.24 15.38 -5.34
C ALA A 249 14.77 13.91 -5.31
N LYS A 250 14.36 13.35 -6.46
CA LYS A 250 13.89 11.97 -6.61
C LYS A 250 14.98 11.02 -7.10
N VAL A 251 16.22 11.49 -7.34
CA VAL A 251 17.33 10.62 -7.73
C VAL A 251 17.73 9.73 -6.55
N VAL A 252 17.51 8.43 -6.68
CA VAL A 252 17.80 7.45 -5.63
C VAL A 252 19.25 7.00 -5.70
N LYS A 253 19.73 6.62 -6.89
CA LYS A 253 21.09 6.10 -7.09
C LYS A 253 21.59 6.36 -8.49
N MET A 254 22.91 6.55 -8.59
CA MET A 254 23.64 6.58 -9.86
C MET A 254 24.36 5.25 -10.05
N ILE A 255 24.19 4.60 -11.21
CA ILE A 255 24.70 3.25 -11.47
C ILE A 255 25.62 3.25 -12.69
N ASP A 256 26.78 2.60 -12.57
CA ASP A 256 27.69 2.35 -13.69
C ASP A 256 27.22 1.11 -14.45
N VAL A 257 26.88 1.29 -15.73
CA VAL A 257 26.54 0.19 -16.63
C VAL A 257 27.57 0.07 -17.74
N SER A 258 27.85 -1.16 -18.15
CA SER A 258 28.87 -1.45 -19.17
C SER A 258 28.38 -1.17 -20.58
N TYR A 259 27.06 -1.25 -20.79
CA TYR A 259 26.41 -1.10 -22.09
C TYR A 259 25.30 -0.05 -22.03
N GLY A 260 25.08 0.66 -23.14
CA GLY A 260 23.96 1.59 -23.30
C GLY A 260 22.69 0.92 -23.84
N GLY A 261 21.62 1.70 -23.95
CA GLY A 261 20.36 1.27 -24.57
C GLY A 261 19.62 0.18 -23.79
N ASP A 262 18.94 -0.71 -24.52
CA ASP A 262 18.07 -1.75 -23.96
C ASP A 262 18.84 -2.78 -23.09
N SER A 263 20.08 -3.12 -23.47
CA SER A 263 20.94 -4.02 -22.67
C SER A 263 21.39 -3.36 -21.37
N GLY A 264 21.76 -2.08 -21.43
CA GLY A 264 22.07 -1.27 -20.26
C GLY A 264 20.89 -1.12 -19.31
N PHE A 265 19.66 -1.08 -19.85
CA PHE A 265 18.45 -1.01 -19.04
C PHE A 265 18.28 -2.24 -18.17
N ASN A 266 18.44 -3.44 -18.73
CA ASN A 266 18.33 -4.68 -17.97
C ASN A 266 19.40 -4.78 -16.88
N GLN A 267 20.65 -4.42 -17.21
CA GLN A 267 21.74 -4.42 -16.24
C GLN A 267 21.46 -3.41 -15.11
N ALA A 268 20.97 -2.22 -15.45
CA ALA A 268 20.58 -1.22 -14.46
C ALA A 268 19.48 -1.75 -13.54
N ILE A 269 18.44 -2.40 -14.07
CA ILE A 269 17.35 -2.97 -13.27
C ILE A 269 17.89 -4.01 -12.27
N GLU A 270 18.74 -4.93 -12.71
CA GLU A 270 19.32 -5.97 -11.85
C GLU A 270 20.18 -5.37 -10.72
N MET A 271 21.05 -4.41 -11.04
CA MET A 271 21.88 -3.71 -10.04
C MET A 271 21.09 -2.78 -9.11
N SER A 272 19.88 -2.40 -9.52
CA SER A 272 19.01 -1.51 -8.74
C SER A 272 18.08 -2.28 -7.80
N ALA A 273 17.89 -3.58 -8.00
CA ALA A 273 16.87 -4.36 -7.31
C ALA A 273 16.92 -4.21 -5.78
N GLU A 274 18.12 -4.27 -5.19
CA GLU A 274 18.35 -4.07 -3.75
C GLU A 274 17.91 -2.68 -3.27
N VAL A 275 18.30 -1.64 -4.02
CA VAL A 275 18.01 -0.25 -3.65
C VAL A 275 16.53 0.07 -3.81
N LEU A 276 15.88 -0.55 -4.80
CA LEU A 276 14.46 -0.40 -5.06
C LEU A 276 13.60 -1.06 -3.98
N SER A 277 14.01 -2.22 -3.47
CA SER A 277 13.34 -2.84 -2.31
C SER A 277 13.43 -1.98 -1.05
N ASP A 278 14.51 -1.21 -0.92
CA ASP A 278 14.76 -0.36 0.26
C ASP A 278 13.93 0.92 0.28
N VAL A 279 13.39 1.39 -0.85
CA VAL A 279 12.72 2.71 -0.91
C VAL A 279 11.50 2.79 0.02
N LYS A 280 10.68 1.73 0.10
CA LYS A 280 9.55 1.68 1.03
C LYS A 280 10.01 1.75 2.48
N PHE A 281 11.08 1.02 2.82
CA PHE A 281 11.67 1.06 4.14
C PHE A 281 12.28 2.43 4.48
N VAL A 282 12.84 3.13 3.50
CA VAL A 282 13.38 4.48 3.69
C VAL A 282 12.27 5.50 3.96
N GLN A 283 11.14 5.41 3.25
CA GLN A 283 9.98 6.28 3.52
C GLN A 283 9.39 6.01 4.90
N GLU A 284 9.19 4.73 5.24
CA GLU A 284 8.72 4.29 6.55
C GLU A 284 9.65 4.77 7.67
N LYS A 285 10.96 4.58 7.50
CA LYS A 285 12.00 5.05 8.44
C LYS A 285 11.95 6.57 8.60
N LYS A 286 11.72 7.31 7.52
CA LYS A 286 11.61 8.78 7.57
C LYS A 286 10.35 9.22 8.31
N LEU A 287 9.23 8.51 8.13
CA LEU A 287 7.98 8.79 8.83
C LEU A 287 8.13 8.55 10.34
N ILE A 288 8.64 7.38 10.73
CA ILE A 288 8.89 7.05 12.14
C ILE A 288 9.99 7.95 12.72
N GLY A 289 10.98 8.33 11.92
CA GLY A 289 12.02 9.28 12.30
C GLY A 289 11.45 10.66 12.67
N LYS A 290 10.49 11.19 11.89
CA LYS A 290 9.78 12.43 12.23
C LYS A 290 9.01 12.28 13.56
N PHE A 291 8.35 11.14 13.74
CA PHE A 291 7.62 10.86 14.99
C PHE A 291 8.56 10.84 16.21
N PHE A 292 9.73 10.19 16.11
CA PHE A 292 10.72 10.20 17.18
C PHE A 292 11.39 11.56 17.37
N GLU A 293 11.49 12.38 16.32
CA GLU A 293 12.00 13.74 16.42
C GLU A 293 11.06 14.61 17.28
N GLU A 294 9.74 14.52 17.06
CA GLU A 294 8.74 15.23 17.89
C GLU A 294 8.78 14.78 19.36
N ILE A 295 9.02 13.48 19.62
CA ILE A 295 9.24 12.98 20.98
C ILE A 295 10.53 13.52 21.58
N SER A 296 11.63 13.53 20.81
CA SER A 296 12.93 13.98 21.30
C SER A 296 13.02 15.48 21.58
N GLN A 297 12.19 16.27 20.91
CA GLN A 297 12.13 17.73 21.03
C GLN A 297 11.09 18.20 22.06
N ASP A 298 10.36 17.28 22.71
CA ASP A 298 9.31 17.57 23.70
C ASP A 298 8.30 18.64 23.22
N THR A 299 7.95 18.62 21.92
CA THR A 299 7.05 19.62 21.32
C THR A 299 5.59 19.45 21.75
N GLY A 300 5.26 18.33 22.39
CA GLY A 300 3.90 17.93 22.76
C GLY A 300 3.03 17.56 21.56
N LYS A 301 3.59 17.43 20.35
CA LYS A 301 2.87 17.14 19.10
C LYS A 301 2.86 15.66 18.73
N TYR A 302 2.88 14.78 19.72
CA TYR A 302 2.79 13.35 19.50
C TYR A 302 1.77 12.73 20.45
N VAL A 303 1.19 11.62 20.04
CA VAL A 303 0.33 10.80 20.89
C VAL A 303 0.76 9.35 20.82
N LEU A 304 0.67 8.67 21.96
CA LEU A 304 1.15 7.30 22.18
C LEU A 304 0.07 6.48 22.86
N GLY A 305 -0.04 5.20 22.50
CA GLY A 305 -1.00 4.30 23.14
C GLY A 305 -2.41 4.42 22.57
N VAL A 306 -3.19 3.35 22.73
CA VAL A 306 -4.48 3.20 22.07
C VAL A 306 -5.49 4.23 22.59
N GLN A 307 -5.57 4.40 23.91
CA GLN A 307 -6.56 5.26 24.55
C GLN A 307 -6.35 6.72 24.15
N ASP A 308 -5.14 7.24 24.39
CA ASP A 308 -4.80 8.63 24.11
C ASP A 308 -4.91 8.94 22.61
N THR A 309 -4.51 8.00 21.74
CA THR A 309 -4.63 8.18 20.28
C THR A 309 -6.09 8.29 19.87
N MET A 310 -7.01 7.55 20.50
CA MET A 310 -8.44 7.64 20.21
C MET A 310 -9.03 8.96 20.72
N THR A 311 -8.66 9.40 21.93
CA THR A 311 -9.11 10.70 22.46
C THR A 311 -8.61 11.85 21.57
N ALA A 312 -7.34 11.80 21.15
CA ALA A 312 -6.77 12.79 20.23
C ALA A 312 -7.41 12.75 18.84
N LEU A 313 -7.86 11.57 18.39
CA LEU A 313 -8.59 11.41 17.13
C LEU A 313 -9.99 12.02 17.23
N GLU A 314 -10.70 11.80 18.34
CA GLU A 314 -12.02 12.41 18.60
C GLU A 314 -11.95 13.93 18.70
N MET A 315 -10.86 14.49 19.25
CA MET A 315 -10.59 15.93 19.23
C MET A 315 -10.24 16.48 17.83
N GLY A 316 -9.99 15.61 16.84
CA GLY A 316 -9.53 16.00 15.50
C GLY A 316 -8.13 16.62 15.50
N ALA A 317 -7.31 16.34 16.51
CA ALA A 317 -5.96 16.90 16.67
C ALA A 317 -4.90 16.17 15.82
N VAL A 318 -5.16 14.93 15.42
CA VAL A 318 -4.22 14.06 14.70
C VAL A 318 -4.07 14.50 13.24
N GLU A 319 -2.82 14.78 12.83
CA GLU A 319 -2.47 14.98 11.42
C GLU A 319 -2.23 13.64 10.74
N ILE A 320 -1.26 12.88 11.25
CA ILE A 320 -0.84 11.59 10.68
C ILE A 320 -1.00 10.53 11.75
N LEU A 321 -1.86 9.55 11.50
CA LEU A 321 -2.08 8.39 12.35
C LEU A 321 -1.17 7.25 11.86
N ILE A 322 -0.26 6.79 12.71
CA ILE A 322 0.71 5.74 12.40
C ILE A 322 0.28 4.47 13.12
N VAL A 323 -0.04 3.43 12.34
CA VAL A 323 -0.54 2.16 12.89
C VAL A 323 0.29 1.00 12.37
N TRP A 324 0.67 0.08 13.26
CA TRP A 324 1.37 -1.14 12.87
C TRP A 324 0.42 -2.12 12.17
N GLU A 325 0.82 -2.66 11.01
CA GLU A 325 -0.01 -3.53 10.17
C GLU A 325 -0.54 -4.80 10.88
N ASN A 326 0.18 -5.28 11.91
CA ASN A 326 -0.16 -6.47 12.68
C ASN A 326 -0.60 -6.11 14.12
N LEU A 327 -1.16 -4.92 14.32
CA LEU A 327 -1.75 -4.54 15.61
C LEU A 327 -2.92 -5.46 15.95
N ASP A 328 -2.75 -6.23 17.03
CA ASP A 328 -3.77 -7.16 17.53
C ASP A 328 -4.54 -6.48 18.67
N VAL A 329 -5.27 -5.42 18.34
CA VAL A 329 -6.17 -4.72 19.26
C VAL A 329 -7.57 -4.79 18.66
N ARG A 330 -8.54 -5.19 19.49
CA ARG A 330 -9.95 -5.18 19.10
C ARG A 330 -10.71 -4.07 19.82
N ARG A 331 -11.67 -3.49 19.11
CA ARG A 331 -12.62 -2.50 19.60
C ARG A 331 -13.90 -3.24 19.96
N TYR A 332 -14.21 -3.25 21.24
CA TYR A 332 -15.44 -3.82 21.78
C TYR A 332 -16.41 -2.69 22.11
N GLU A 333 -17.59 -2.73 21.49
CA GLU A 333 -18.72 -1.92 21.94
C GLU A 333 -19.54 -2.73 22.93
N LEU A 334 -19.42 -2.36 24.20
CA LEU A 334 -20.09 -3.00 25.31
C LEU A 334 -21.30 -2.17 25.72
N LYS A 335 -22.45 -2.80 25.90
CA LYS A 335 -23.63 -2.13 26.47
C LYS A 335 -23.93 -2.72 27.83
N ASN A 336 -24.09 -1.84 28.80
CA ASN A 336 -24.55 -2.24 30.13
C ASN A 336 -26.06 -2.48 30.07
N SER A 337 -26.49 -3.70 30.36
CA SER A 337 -27.91 -4.10 30.32
C SER A 337 -28.76 -3.41 31.39
N VAL A 338 -28.14 -2.79 32.41
CA VAL A 338 -28.83 -2.10 33.51
C VAL A 338 -28.95 -0.59 33.27
N THR A 339 -27.89 0.07 32.79
CA THR A 339 -27.87 1.54 32.58
C THR A 339 -28.18 1.96 31.15
N GLY A 340 -28.04 1.04 30.18
CA GLY A 340 -28.20 1.33 28.76
C GLY A 340 -27.05 2.11 28.13
N GLU A 341 -26.01 2.45 28.90
CA GLU A 341 -24.81 3.15 28.43
C GLU A 341 -23.93 2.21 27.60
N THR A 342 -23.39 2.75 26.51
CA THR A 342 -22.45 2.08 25.61
C THR A 342 -21.04 2.52 25.95
N VAL A 343 -20.21 1.59 26.42
CA VAL A 343 -18.79 1.81 26.72
C VAL A 343 -17.97 1.15 25.63
N VAL A 344 -17.06 1.90 25.03
CA VAL A 344 -16.10 1.36 24.05
C VAL A 344 -14.82 0.98 24.79
N LYS A 345 -14.44 -0.29 24.75
CA LYS A 345 -13.16 -0.78 25.30
C LYS A 345 -12.24 -1.26 24.18
N TYR A 346 -10.95 -1.00 24.32
CA TYR A 346 -9.91 -1.51 23.44
C TYR A 346 -9.14 -2.60 24.17
N LEU A 347 -9.21 -3.84 23.68
CA LEU A 347 -8.63 -4.99 24.37
C LEU A 347 -7.58 -5.67 23.49
N ASN A 348 -6.46 -6.02 24.13
CA ASN A 348 -5.45 -6.92 23.58
C ASN A 348 -5.84 -8.40 23.79
N PRO A 349 -5.29 -9.36 23.04
CA PRO A 349 -5.56 -10.79 23.18
C PRO A 349 -5.35 -11.34 24.60
N THR A 350 -4.42 -10.76 25.35
CA THR A 350 -4.18 -11.11 26.76
C THR A 350 -5.28 -10.59 27.68
N GLN A 351 -5.84 -9.41 27.37
CA GLN A 351 -6.93 -8.79 28.11
C GLN A 351 -8.30 -9.35 27.70
N GLU A 352 -8.43 -9.89 26.48
CA GLU A 352 -9.60 -10.67 26.06
C GLU A 352 -9.77 -11.95 26.90
N ALA A 353 -8.68 -12.54 27.39
CA ALA A 353 -8.71 -13.74 28.23
C ALA A 353 -9.21 -13.47 29.65
N ASP A 354 -9.11 -12.21 30.12
CA ASP A 354 -9.53 -11.79 31.44
C ASP A 354 -11.01 -11.42 31.45
N GLN A 355 -11.85 -12.31 32.01
CA GLN A 355 -13.30 -12.12 32.13
C GLN A 355 -13.70 -10.88 32.93
N SER A 356 -12.81 -10.34 33.78
CA SER A 356 -13.05 -9.11 34.55
C SER A 356 -13.26 -7.88 33.65
N ASN A 357 -12.72 -7.88 32.43
CA ASN A 357 -12.87 -6.76 31.50
C ASN A 357 -14.29 -6.64 30.91
N PHE A 358 -15.08 -7.71 31.01
CA PHE A 358 -16.47 -7.79 30.56
C PHE A 358 -17.48 -7.63 31.70
N THR A 359 -17.01 -7.42 32.93
CA THR A 359 -17.84 -7.12 34.10
C THR A 359 -17.64 -5.66 34.51
N ASP A 360 -18.72 -4.94 34.77
CA ASP A 360 -18.64 -3.57 35.27
C ASP A 360 -18.30 -3.57 36.77
N GLU A 361 -17.17 -2.97 37.17
CA GLU A 361 -16.73 -2.90 38.58
C GLU A 361 -17.74 -2.17 39.48
N SER A 362 -18.58 -1.31 38.89
CA SER A 362 -19.56 -0.50 39.60
C SER A 362 -20.90 -1.22 39.86
N THR A 363 -21.30 -2.14 38.97
CA THR A 363 -22.66 -2.71 38.97
C THR A 363 -22.70 -4.23 39.09
N SER A 364 -21.55 -4.92 39.01
CA SER A 364 -21.50 -6.40 38.98
C SER A 364 -22.42 -7.01 37.91
N GLY A 365 -22.68 -6.24 36.85
CA GLY A 365 -23.51 -6.63 35.70
C GLY A 365 -22.62 -7.06 34.54
N ASP A 366 -23.04 -8.11 33.85
CA ASP A 366 -22.38 -8.56 32.62
C ASP A 366 -22.59 -7.52 31.52
N LEU A 367 -21.50 -7.08 30.89
CA LEU A 367 -21.55 -6.18 29.73
C LEU A 367 -21.80 -7.00 28.47
N GLU A 368 -22.90 -6.71 27.76
CA GLU A 368 -23.22 -7.37 26.51
C GLU A 368 -22.34 -6.81 25.37
N VAL A 369 -21.66 -7.69 24.65
CA VAL A 369 -20.89 -7.33 23.46
C VAL A 369 -21.85 -7.10 22.29
N ILE A 370 -21.99 -5.85 21.86
CA ILE A 370 -22.79 -5.49 20.68
C ILE A 370 -21.97 -5.72 19.42
N ASP A 371 -20.75 -5.19 19.40
CA ASP A 371 -19.88 -5.23 18.25
C ASP A 371 -18.44 -5.54 18.66
N ASN A 372 -17.77 -6.31 17.80
CA ASN A 372 -16.38 -6.71 17.96
C ASN A 372 -15.70 -6.52 16.60
N THR A 373 -15.04 -5.38 16.45
CA THR A 373 -14.32 -5.01 15.23
C THR A 373 -12.83 -4.87 15.51
N GLN A 374 -11.98 -5.27 14.55
CA GLN A 374 -10.55 -5.07 14.73
C GLN A 374 -10.24 -3.57 14.59
N LEU A 375 -9.43 -3.02 15.50
CA LEU A 375 -9.18 -1.58 15.55
C LEU A 375 -8.59 -1.04 14.23
N LEU A 376 -7.74 -1.84 13.58
CA LEU A 376 -7.20 -1.57 12.24
C LEU A 376 -8.30 -1.40 11.17
N GLU A 377 -9.36 -2.22 11.20
CA GLU A 377 -10.47 -2.11 10.25
C GLU A 377 -11.28 -0.85 10.51
N TRP A 378 -11.55 -0.57 11.77
CA TRP A 378 -12.26 0.62 12.18
C TRP A 378 -11.52 1.89 11.74
N PHE A 379 -10.20 1.95 11.89
CA PHE A 379 -9.40 3.07 11.37
C PHE A 379 -9.50 3.17 9.86
N ALA A 380 -9.38 2.05 9.12
CA ALA A 380 -9.47 2.05 7.67
C ALA A 380 -10.84 2.53 7.14
N GLU A 381 -11.91 2.46 7.93
CA GLU A 381 -13.25 2.94 7.54
C GLU A 381 -13.53 4.37 7.98
N ASN A 382 -13.05 4.78 9.16
CA ASN A 382 -13.47 6.02 9.80
C ASN A 382 -12.43 7.14 9.78
N TYR A 383 -11.17 6.91 9.39
CA TYR A 383 -10.12 7.95 9.38
C TYR A 383 -10.49 9.22 8.60
N HIS A 384 -11.22 9.08 7.48
CA HIS A 384 -11.68 10.21 6.68
C HIS A 384 -12.60 11.18 7.45
N GLN A 385 -13.37 10.67 8.42
CA GLN A 385 -14.30 11.48 9.21
C GLN A 385 -13.55 12.44 10.15
N PHE A 386 -12.36 12.03 10.61
CA PHE A 386 -11.51 12.80 11.52
C PHE A 386 -10.51 13.71 10.78
N GLY A 387 -10.43 13.59 9.45
CA GLY A 387 -9.52 14.38 8.63
C GLY A 387 -8.03 14.08 8.85
N CYS A 388 -7.69 12.91 9.39
CA CYS A 388 -6.32 12.45 9.56
C CYS A 388 -5.85 11.64 8.33
N THR A 389 -4.53 11.54 8.13
CA THR A 389 -3.93 10.61 7.16
C THR A 389 -3.48 9.35 7.87
N LEU A 390 -3.99 8.19 7.46
CA LEU A 390 -3.64 6.89 8.04
C LEU A 390 -2.46 6.27 7.29
N GLU A 391 -1.39 5.95 8.01
CA GLU A 391 -0.18 5.31 7.48
C GLU A 391 0.08 3.98 8.20
N PHE A 392 0.23 2.92 7.42
CA PHE A 392 0.57 1.59 7.95
C PHE A 392 2.07 1.36 7.94
N VAL A 393 2.62 0.99 9.10
CA VAL A 393 4.05 0.69 9.27
C VAL A 393 4.27 -0.80 9.56
N THR A 394 5.51 -1.27 9.35
CA THR A 394 5.95 -2.64 9.57
C THR A 394 7.03 -2.71 10.67
N ASN A 395 7.35 -3.91 11.14
CA ASN A 395 8.38 -4.11 12.17
C ASN A 395 9.74 -4.54 11.59
N LYS A 396 9.95 -4.33 10.28
CA LYS A 396 11.17 -4.79 9.58
C LYS A 396 12.36 -3.86 9.78
N SER A 397 12.12 -2.57 9.98
CA SER A 397 13.15 -1.58 10.30
C SER A 397 13.47 -1.58 11.81
N GLN A 398 14.65 -1.08 12.19
CA GLN A 398 15.04 -0.95 13.59
C GLN A 398 14.10 0.03 14.31
N GLU A 399 13.79 1.15 13.67
CA GLU A 399 12.86 2.17 14.14
C GLU A 399 11.43 1.62 14.24
N GLY A 400 10.98 0.85 13.24
CA GLY A 400 9.68 0.15 13.28
C GLY A 400 9.59 -0.87 14.40
N SER A 401 10.67 -1.61 14.68
CA SER A 401 10.73 -2.52 15.82
C SER A 401 10.63 -1.78 17.15
N GLN A 402 11.28 -0.62 17.29
CA GLN A 402 11.16 0.24 18.46
C GLN A 402 9.75 0.81 18.61
N PHE A 403 9.12 1.25 17.52
CA PHE A 403 7.73 1.71 17.52
C PHE A 403 6.76 0.61 17.97
N CYS A 404 6.89 -0.60 17.43
CA CYS A 404 6.00 -1.71 17.78
C CYS A 404 6.20 -2.19 19.23
N ARG A 405 7.45 -2.36 19.67
CA ARG A 405 7.77 -2.95 20.98
C ARG A 405 7.78 -1.94 22.13
N GLY A 406 8.24 -0.71 21.85
CA GLY A 406 8.38 0.34 22.87
C GLY A 406 7.10 1.14 23.07
N PHE A 407 6.34 1.36 21.99
CA PHE A 407 5.22 2.31 21.97
C PHE A 407 3.86 1.66 21.68
N GLY A 408 3.78 0.33 21.70
CA GLY A 408 2.52 -0.41 21.55
C GLY A 408 1.99 -0.48 20.11
N GLY A 409 2.76 -0.05 19.10
CA GLY A 409 2.40 -0.19 17.69
C GLY A 409 1.28 0.73 17.20
N ILE A 410 0.91 1.74 17.98
CA ILE A 410 -0.03 2.80 17.59
C ILE A 410 0.48 4.15 18.10
N GLY A 411 0.37 5.17 17.27
CA GLY A 411 0.69 6.54 17.64
C GLY A 411 0.27 7.51 16.55
N GLY A 412 0.41 8.80 16.84
CA GLY A 412 0.06 9.84 15.87
C GLY A 412 0.91 11.09 16.04
N ILE A 413 1.06 11.81 14.94
CA ILE A 413 1.62 13.16 14.91
C ILE A 413 0.43 14.13 14.98
N LEU A 414 0.44 15.02 15.97
CA LEU A 414 -0.61 16.00 16.21
C LEU A 414 -0.31 17.30 15.44
N ARG A 415 -1.37 17.99 14.99
CA ARG A 415 -1.25 19.31 14.32
C ARG A 415 -0.82 20.41 15.27
N TYR A 416 -1.30 20.32 16.51
CA TYR A 416 -1.04 21.24 17.60
C TYR A 416 -0.77 20.44 18.88
N PRO A 417 0.00 20.98 19.83
CA PRO A 417 0.19 20.33 21.12
C PRO A 417 -1.17 20.20 21.80
N ALA A 418 -1.56 18.97 22.13
CA ALA A 418 -2.79 18.67 22.85
C ALA A 418 -2.43 17.91 24.11
N ASP A 419 -2.89 18.38 25.25
CA ASP A 419 -2.70 17.68 26.52
C ASP A 419 -3.81 16.64 26.67
N VAL A 420 -3.50 15.41 26.25
CA VAL A 420 -4.46 14.30 26.23
C VAL A 420 -4.80 13.84 27.65
N SER A 421 -3.92 14.10 28.62
CA SER A 421 -4.13 13.76 30.03
C SER A 421 -5.25 14.57 30.67
N ALA A 422 -5.39 15.85 30.31
CA ALA A 422 -6.41 16.75 30.84
C ALA A 422 -7.85 16.38 30.44
N TYR A 423 -8.02 15.52 29.43
CA TYR A 423 -9.33 15.08 28.95
C TYR A 423 -9.80 13.75 29.55
N GLN A 424 -8.87 12.91 30.04
CA GLN A 424 -9.25 11.71 30.80
C GLN A 424 -9.78 12.06 32.19
N ASP A 425 -9.32 13.18 32.76
CA ASP A 425 -9.78 13.73 34.05
C ASP A 425 -10.97 14.70 33.92
N GLY A 426 -11.71 14.64 32.80
CA GLY A 426 -12.89 15.47 32.52
C GLY A 426 -14.12 15.14 33.36
N ASP A 427 -13.98 15.09 34.69
CA ASP A 427 -15.01 15.62 35.56
C ASP A 427 -15.09 17.12 35.27
N LEU A 428 -16.21 17.56 34.70
CA LEU A 428 -16.54 18.97 34.49
C LEU A 428 -16.65 19.67 35.85
N SER A 429 -15.54 20.09 36.46
CA SER A 429 -15.57 21.15 37.47
C SER A 429 -15.44 22.48 36.74
N ASP A 430 -16.57 23.19 36.63
CA ASP A 430 -16.64 24.61 36.31
C ASP A 430 -15.46 25.35 36.95
N GLY A 431 -14.66 26.02 36.12
CA GLY A 431 -13.62 26.91 36.59
C GLY A 431 -14.26 28.10 37.32
N GLU A 432 -14.20 28.08 38.64
CA GLU A 432 -14.31 29.30 39.44
C GLU A 432 -13.12 30.19 39.08
N TYR A 433 -13.43 31.28 38.37
CA TYR A 433 -12.52 32.40 38.19
C TYR A 433 -12.40 33.12 39.53
N ASP A 434 -11.30 32.92 40.26
CA ASP A 434 -10.91 33.80 41.35
C ASP A 434 -10.43 35.14 40.75
N GLU A 435 -11.33 36.12 40.76
CA GLU A 435 -10.97 37.54 40.73
C GLU A 435 -10.40 37.92 42.10
N ASP A 436 -9.07 37.99 42.23
CA ASP A 436 -8.42 38.77 43.28
C ASP A 436 -7.26 39.58 42.67
N PHE A 437 -7.57 40.84 42.33
CA PHE A 437 -6.59 41.90 42.14
C PHE A 437 -6.58 42.77 43.41
N GLU A 438 -5.46 42.76 44.15
CA GLU A 438 -5.04 43.89 45.00
C GLU A 438 -3.95 44.71 44.33
#